data_AF-A0A521E4E0-F1
#
_entry.id   AF-A0A521E4E0-F1
#
_cell.length_a   1.000
_cell.length_b   1.000
_cell.length_c   1.000
_cell.angle_alpha   90.00
_cell.angle_beta   90.00
_cell.angle_gamma   90.00
#
_symmetry.space_group_name_H-M   'P 1'
#
loop_
_entity.id
_entity.type
_entity.pdbx_description
1 polymer ?
#
loop_
_entity_poly.entity_id
_entity_poly.type
_entity_poly.pdbx_seq_one_letter_code
_entity_poly.pdbx_strand_id
1 'polypeptide(L)'
;MTRHFNWKAGILGSLSGGLVFGIMMAMMGMLPMVAGLVGSQSSLVGFAVHIIISFIFGLTFTVFVSFFKGSALIPGLIFGFVLWVLFPFIFMPMMMGMPPFPINMSSMMSLMGHLIYGGMTGAVYGAIQKRTAS
;
A
#
# COMPACT_ATOMS: atom_id res chain seq x y z
N MET A 1 -9.78 13.77 -24.86
CA MET A 1 -10.50 13.06 -23.77
C MET A 1 -9.85 13.42 -22.45
N THR A 2 -10.58 14.10 -21.55
CA THR A 2 -10.13 14.33 -20.18
C THR A 2 -10.25 13.03 -19.39
N ARG A 3 -9.16 12.55 -18.79
CA ARG A 3 -9.20 11.40 -17.88
C ARG A 3 -9.91 11.84 -16.60
N HIS A 4 -11.06 11.28 -16.30
CA HIS A 4 -11.73 11.52 -15.03
C HIS A 4 -11.14 10.58 -13.97
N PHE A 5 -10.47 11.16 -12.98
CA PHE A 5 -9.86 10.42 -11.88
C PHE A 5 -10.88 10.19 -10.76
N ASN A 6 -11.09 8.93 -10.37
CA ASN A 6 -11.94 8.59 -9.25
C ASN A 6 -11.13 8.53 -7.94
N TRP A 7 -10.78 9.71 -7.43
CA TRP A 7 -9.97 9.86 -6.21
C TRP A 7 -10.58 9.16 -5.00
N LYS A 8 -11.91 9.21 -4.87
CA LYS A 8 -12.64 8.54 -3.80
C LYS A 8 -12.43 7.02 -3.85
N ALA A 9 -12.54 6.42 -5.05
CA ALA A 9 -12.30 4.99 -5.21
C ALA A 9 -10.85 4.60 -4.87
N GLY A 10 -9.86 5.42 -5.26
CA GLY A 10 -8.46 5.15 -4.96
C GLY A 10 -8.14 5.23 -3.48
N ILE A 11 -8.61 6.28 -2.81
CA ILE A 11 -8.46 6.45 -1.36
C ILE A 11 -9.15 5.29 -0.62
N LEU A 12 -10.43 5.02 -0.90
CA LEU A 12 -11.16 3.96 -0.18
C LEU A 12 -10.60 2.56 -0.45
N GLY A 13 -10.17 2.29 -1.68
CA GLY A 13 -9.52 1.03 -2.00
C GLY A 13 -8.20 0.86 -1.27
N SER A 14 -7.37 1.89 -1.28
CA SER A 14 -6.07 1.83 -0.60
C SER A 14 -6.20 1.79 0.92
N LEU A 15 -7.14 2.52 1.52
CA LEU A 15 -7.43 2.42 2.95
C LEU A 15 -7.92 1.02 3.34
N SER A 16 -8.69 0.36 2.47
CA SER A 16 -9.14 -1.02 2.70
C SER A 16 -7.95 -2.00 2.65
N GLY A 17 -7.05 -1.85 1.68
CA GLY A 17 -5.80 -2.62 1.62
C GLY A 17 -4.88 -2.34 2.81
N GLY A 18 -4.74 -1.07 3.20
CA GLY A 18 -3.92 -0.62 4.32
C GLY A 18 -4.45 -1.10 5.66
N LEU A 19 -5.78 -1.20 5.82
CA LEU A 19 -6.37 -1.78 7.01
C LEU A 19 -6.05 -3.27 7.13
N VAL A 20 -6.28 -4.04 6.06
CA VAL A 20 -5.98 -5.48 6.04
C VAL A 20 -4.49 -5.73 6.29
N PHE A 21 -3.62 -4.98 5.61
CA PHE A 21 -2.18 -5.12 5.78
C PHE A 21 -1.72 -4.63 7.18
N GLY A 22 -2.31 -3.55 7.70
CA GLY A 22 -2.08 -3.08 9.06
C GLY A 22 -2.41 -4.14 10.12
N ILE A 23 -3.52 -4.87 9.95
CA ILE A 23 -3.88 -6.00 10.82
C ILE A 23 -2.85 -7.11 10.73
N MET A 24 -2.43 -7.50 9.51
CA MET A 24 -1.38 -8.50 9.33
C MET A 24 -0.07 -8.09 10.02
N MET A 25 0.34 -6.83 9.86
CA MET A 25 1.53 -6.30 10.54
C MET A 25 1.38 -6.33 12.05
N ALA A 26 0.19 -6.04 12.59
CA ALA A 26 -0.07 -6.16 14.03
C ALA A 26 0.13 -7.60 14.51
N MET A 27 -0.44 -8.57 13.80
CA MET A 27 -0.32 -10.00 14.11
C MET A 27 1.12 -10.51 14.00
N MET A 28 1.91 -9.94 13.09
CA MET A 28 3.32 -10.29 12.87
C MET A 28 4.30 -9.48 13.73
N GLY A 29 3.83 -8.55 14.57
CA GLY A 29 4.70 -7.69 15.38
C GLY A 29 5.52 -6.66 14.60
N MET A 30 5.10 -6.30 13.39
CA MET A 30 5.84 -5.45 12.45
C MET A 30 5.50 -3.96 12.55
N LEU A 31 4.46 -3.57 13.32
CA LEU A 31 4.06 -2.17 13.45
C LEU A 31 5.14 -1.25 14.05
N PRO A 32 5.94 -1.66 15.06
CA PRO A 32 7.04 -0.83 15.56
C PRO A 32 8.08 -0.47 14.49
N MET A 33 8.32 -1.35 13.51
CA MET A 33 9.20 -1.04 12.38
C MET A 33 8.69 0.17 11.58
N VAL A 34 7.39 0.23 11.32
CA VAL A 34 6.76 1.38 10.64
C VAL A 34 6.78 2.63 11.53
N ALA A 35 6.57 2.48 12.85
CA ALA A 35 6.67 3.57 13.80
C ALA A 35 8.07 4.19 13.84
N GLY A 36 9.10 3.38 13.58
CA GLY A 36 10.49 3.80 13.49
C GLY A 36 10.75 4.89 12.44
N LEU A 37 9.92 4.94 11.38
CA LEU A 37 10.00 5.99 10.34
C LEU A 37 9.78 7.40 10.89
N VAL A 38 9.13 7.52 12.04
CA VAL A 38 8.89 8.80 12.73
C VAL A 38 9.56 8.84 14.11
N GLY A 39 10.56 7.98 14.33
CA GLY A 39 11.31 7.91 15.60
C GLY A 39 10.51 7.34 16.78
N SER A 40 9.42 6.62 16.54
CA SER A 40 8.59 6.01 17.59
C SER A 40 8.76 4.49 17.64
N GLN A 41 8.44 3.87 18.78
CA GLN A 41 8.37 2.42 18.95
C GLN A 41 6.94 1.93 19.24
N SER A 42 5.95 2.84 19.25
CA SER A 42 4.57 2.51 19.56
C SER A 42 3.89 1.83 18.38
N SER A 43 3.33 0.63 18.58
CA SER A 43 2.52 -0.05 17.56
C SER A 43 1.33 0.78 17.09
N LEU A 44 0.72 1.58 17.98
CA LEU A 44 -0.38 2.47 17.61
C LEU A 44 0.10 3.58 16.67
N VAL A 45 1.28 4.16 16.93
CA VAL A 45 1.89 5.16 16.03
C VAL A 45 2.24 4.51 14.69
N GLY A 46 2.82 3.32 14.69
CA GLY A 46 3.13 2.58 13.46
C GLY A 46 1.90 2.28 12.61
N PHE A 47 0.79 1.90 13.25
CA PHE A 47 -0.49 1.71 12.57
C PHE A 47 -1.02 3.02 11.98
N ALA A 48 -1.00 4.12 12.74
CA ALA A 48 -1.44 5.42 12.24
C ALA A 48 -0.60 5.89 11.03
N VAL A 49 0.73 5.76 11.11
CA VAL A 49 1.66 6.05 10.01
C VAL A 49 1.33 5.19 8.79
N HIS A 50 1.06 3.90 8.97
CA HIS A 50 0.70 3.01 7.87
C HIS A 50 -0.61 3.43 7.16
N ILE A 51 -1.62 3.85 7.93
CA ILE A 51 -2.89 4.33 7.36
C ILE A 51 -2.70 5.64 6.60
N ILE A 52 -1.87 6.56 7.11
CA ILE A 52 -1.51 7.81 6.42
C ILE A 52 -0.78 7.52 5.11
N ILE A 53 0.19 6.61 5.11
CA ILE A 53 0.91 6.18 3.90
C ILE A 53 -0.07 5.56 2.90
N SER A 54 -1.01 4.74 3.38
CA SER A 54 -2.06 4.15 2.53
C SER A 54 -2.91 5.25 1.89
N PHE A 55 -3.36 6.25 2.64
CA PHE A 55 -4.10 7.38 2.06
C PHE A 55 -3.33 8.04 0.89
N ILE A 56 -2.04 8.32 1.07
CA ILE A 56 -1.17 8.91 0.03
C ILE A 56 -1.07 7.98 -1.18
N PHE A 57 -0.87 6.68 -0.95
CA PHE A 57 -0.81 5.70 -2.03
C PHE A 57 -2.14 5.51 -2.75
N GLY A 58 -3.29 5.74 -2.12
CA GLY A 58 -4.58 5.76 -2.80
C GLY A 58 -4.68 6.87 -3.85
N LEU A 59 -4.11 8.04 -3.57
CA LEU A 59 -4.00 9.12 -4.54
C LEU A 59 -3.10 8.70 -5.71
N THR A 60 -1.90 8.18 -5.40
CA THR A 60 -0.96 7.71 -6.43
C THR A 60 -1.54 6.57 -7.26
N PHE A 61 -2.26 5.63 -6.63
CA PHE A 61 -2.90 4.51 -7.28
C PHE A 61 -3.98 4.97 -8.26
N THR A 62 -4.76 6.02 -7.93
CA THR A 62 -5.78 6.58 -8.84
C THR A 62 -5.15 7.03 -10.16
N VAL A 63 -3.98 7.67 -10.11
CA VAL A 63 -3.25 8.07 -11.30
C VAL A 63 -2.66 6.85 -12.01
N PHE A 64 -2.03 5.94 -11.26
CA PHE A 64 -1.42 4.73 -11.79
C PHE A 64 -2.40 3.82 -12.53
N VAL A 65 -3.54 3.48 -11.92
CA VAL A 65 -4.54 2.58 -12.50
C VAL A 65 -5.16 3.16 -13.77
N SER A 66 -5.16 4.49 -13.90
CA SER A 66 -5.72 5.14 -15.09
C SER A 66 -5.01 4.72 -16.38
N PHE A 67 -3.72 4.35 -16.32
CA PHE A 67 -2.92 3.85 -17.45
C PHE A 67 -3.34 2.46 -17.96
N PHE A 68 -4.20 1.77 -17.23
CA PHE A 68 -4.66 0.43 -17.56
C PHE A 68 -6.11 0.46 -18.05
N LYS A 69 -6.47 -0.52 -18.87
CA LYS A 69 -7.85 -0.76 -19.30
C LYS A 69 -8.35 -2.06 -18.65
N GLY A 70 -9.65 -2.14 -18.37
CA GLY A 70 -10.27 -3.34 -17.83
C GLY A 70 -10.21 -3.42 -16.30
N SER A 71 -9.95 -4.61 -15.77
CA SER A 71 -9.97 -4.87 -14.31
C SER A 71 -8.87 -4.10 -13.58
N ALA A 72 -9.21 -3.46 -12.47
CA ALA A 72 -8.26 -2.77 -11.60
C ALA A 72 -7.45 -3.72 -10.69
N LEU A 73 -7.77 -5.03 -10.68
CA LEU A 73 -7.09 -6.01 -9.82
C LEU A 73 -5.63 -6.20 -10.21
N ILE A 74 -5.35 -6.42 -11.51
CA ILE A 74 -3.99 -6.62 -12.03
C ILE A 74 -3.09 -5.39 -11.78
N PRO A 75 -3.48 -4.16 -12.14
CA PRO A 75 -2.69 -2.99 -11.77
C PRO A 75 -2.57 -2.83 -10.24
N GLY A 76 -3.57 -3.24 -9.45
CA GLY A 76 -3.45 -3.33 -8.00
C GLY A 76 -2.29 -4.21 -7.54
N LEU A 77 -2.19 -5.43 -8.06
CA LEU A 77 -1.10 -6.37 -7.74
C LEU A 77 0.26 -5.84 -8.19
N ILE A 78 0.35 -5.28 -9.40
CA ILE A 78 1.59 -4.65 -9.90
C ILE A 78 2.00 -3.50 -8.99
N PHE A 79 1.05 -2.66 -8.59
CA PHE A 79 1.30 -1.53 -7.70
C PHE A 79 1.80 -2.00 -6.33
N GLY A 80 1.19 -3.04 -5.75
CA GLY A 80 1.66 -3.68 -4.52
C GLY A 80 3.10 -4.20 -4.64
N PHE A 81 3.41 -4.92 -5.73
CA PHE A 81 4.77 -5.41 -5.99
C PHE A 81 5.79 -4.26 -6.11
N VAL A 82 5.45 -3.19 -6.84
CA VAL A 82 6.31 -2.01 -6.97
C VAL A 82 6.56 -1.37 -5.60
N LEU A 83 5.52 -1.22 -4.77
CA LEU A 83 5.68 -0.68 -3.42
C LEU A 83 6.53 -1.57 -2.52
N TRP A 84 6.45 -2.89 -2.67
CA TRP A 84 7.31 -3.82 -1.94
C TRP A 84 8.80 -3.65 -2.28
N VAL A 85 9.13 -3.42 -3.55
CA VAL A 85 10.51 -3.11 -3.93
C VAL A 85 10.91 -1.74 -3.40
N LEU A 86 10.05 -0.74 -3.52
CA LEU A 86 10.42 0.64 -3.19
C LEU A 86 10.51 0.90 -1.68
N PHE A 87 9.51 0.49 -0.89
CA PHE A 87 9.44 0.88 0.52
C PHE A 87 10.31 0.00 1.42
N PRO A 88 10.04 -1.30 1.56
CA PRO A 88 10.88 -2.21 2.35
C PRO A 88 12.36 -2.24 1.95
N PHE A 89 12.70 -2.15 0.66
CA PHE A 89 14.11 -2.26 0.25
C PHE A 89 14.85 -0.95 0.14
N ILE A 90 14.16 0.16 -0.13
CA ILE A 90 14.84 1.42 -0.44
C ILE A 90 14.45 2.48 0.58
N PHE A 91 13.19 2.90 0.65
CA PHE A 91 12.80 4.03 1.49
C PHE A 91 12.93 3.76 2.99
N MET A 92 12.38 2.64 3.51
CA MET A 92 12.46 2.37 4.95
C MET A 92 13.91 2.24 5.44
N PRO A 93 14.79 1.42 4.81
CA PRO A 93 16.16 1.30 5.28
C PRO A 93 16.91 2.63 5.24
N MET A 94 16.78 3.40 4.14
CA MET A 94 17.45 4.69 4.03
C MET A 94 16.97 5.70 5.08
N MET A 95 15.66 5.77 5.33
CA MET A 95 15.09 6.64 6.37
C MET A 95 15.55 6.27 7.78
N MET A 96 15.91 5.00 8.00
CA MET A 96 16.38 4.46 9.28
C MET A 96 17.92 4.38 9.37
N GLY A 97 18.65 4.90 8.38
CA GLY A 97 20.13 4.84 8.35
C GLY A 97 20.71 3.45 8.12
N MET A 98 19.93 2.53 7.54
CA MET A 98 20.33 1.16 7.20
C MET A 98 20.67 1.03 5.71
N PRO A 99 21.50 0.05 5.32
CA PRO A 99 21.77 -0.24 3.91
C PRO A 99 20.49 -0.64 3.13
N PRO A 100 20.33 -0.21 1.87
CA PRO A 100 19.20 -0.63 1.03
C PRO A 100 19.33 -2.09 0.59
N PHE A 101 18.24 -2.66 0.08
CA PHE A 101 18.11 -4.05 -0.37
C PHE A 101 18.43 -5.11 0.70
N PRO A 102 17.75 -5.08 1.86
CA PRO A 102 17.88 -6.14 2.85
C PRO A 102 17.19 -7.41 2.34
N ILE A 103 17.93 -8.30 1.68
CA ILE A 103 17.39 -9.59 1.21
C ILE A 103 17.41 -10.59 2.38
N ASN A 104 16.27 -10.70 3.07
CA ASN A 104 16.09 -11.62 4.20
C ASN A 104 14.66 -12.15 4.29
N MET A 105 14.40 -13.08 5.22
CA MET A 105 13.09 -13.71 5.39
C MET A 105 11.97 -12.69 5.68
N SER A 106 12.22 -11.68 6.52
CA SER A 106 11.23 -10.63 6.82
C SER A 106 10.87 -9.85 5.56
N SER A 107 11.88 -9.51 4.75
CA SER A 107 11.74 -8.82 3.48
C SER A 107 10.89 -9.62 2.48
N MET A 108 11.05 -10.94 2.43
CA MET A 108 10.24 -11.84 1.59
C MET A 108 8.82 -12.00 2.12
N MET A 109 8.64 -12.15 3.43
CA MET A 109 7.31 -12.20 4.05
C MET A 109 6.52 -10.91 3.82
N SER A 110 7.21 -9.77 3.78
CA SER A 110 6.56 -8.49 3.47
C SER A 110 5.97 -8.43 2.07
N LEU A 111 6.45 -9.23 1.10
CA LEU A 111 5.88 -9.30 -0.26
C LEU A 111 4.41 -9.70 -0.21
N MET A 112 4.08 -10.71 0.61
CA MET A 112 2.70 -11.18 0.76
C MET A 112 1.78 -10.04 1.21
N GLY A 113 2.19 -9.27 2.22
CA GLY A 113 1.42 -8.13 2.71
C GLY A 113 1.19 -7.05 1.65
N HIS A 114 2.22 -6.75 0.84
CA HIS A 114 2.11 -5.77 -0.23
C HIS A 114 1.24 -6.24 -1.41
N LEU A 115 1.29 -7.53 -1.76
CA LEU A 115 0.41 -8.10 -2.78
C LEU A 115 -1.05 -8.10 -2.31
N ILE A 116 -1.31 -8.44 -1.05
CA ILE A 116 -2.66 -8.36 -0.45
C ILE A 116 -3.15 -6.91 -0.43
N TYR A 117 -2.31 -5.98 0.01
CA TYR A 117 -2.59 -4.55 -0.02
C TYR A 117 -2.97 -4.09 -1.44
N GLY A 118 -2.14 -4.41 -2.43
CA GLY A 118 -2.35 -4.01 -3.82
C GLY A 118 -3.59 -4.65 -4.44
N GLY A 119 -3.79 -5.95 -4.20
CA GLY A 119 -4.96 -6.69 -4.67
C GLY A 119 -6.26 -6.13 -4.09
N MET A 120 -6.30 -5.86 -2.78
CA MET A 120 -7.47 -5.25 -2.12
C MET A 120 -7.74 -3.84 -2.63
N THR A 121 -6.68 -3.04 -2.81
CA THR A 121 -6.76 -1.70 -3.40
C THR A 121 -7.41 -1.73 -4.77
N GLY A 122 -6.92 -2.59 -5.66
CA GLY A 122 -7.45 -2.76 -7.01
C GLY A 122 -8.87 -3.30 -7.05
N ALA A 123 -9.19 -4.29 -6.20
CA ALA A 123 -10.52 -4.89 -6.13
C ALA A 123 -11.59 -3.88 -5.68
N VAL A 124 -11.33 -3.16 -4.58
CA VAL A 124 -12.27 -2.16 -4.04
C VAL A 124 -12.39 -0.96 -4.98
N TYR A 125 -11.27 -0.47 -5.55
CA TYR A 125 -11.32 0.57 -6.58
C TYR A 125 -12.23 0.16 -7.74
N GLY A 126 -12.03 -1.04 -8.28
CA GLY A 126 -12.81 -1.55 -9.40
C GLY A 126 -14.30 -1.72 -9.06
N ALA A 127 -14.61 -2.16 -7.85
CA ALA A 127 -15.99 -2.30 -7.38
C ALA A 127 -16.70 -0.93 -7.28
N ILE A 128 -16.04 0.09 -6.72
CA ILE A 128 -16.58 1.45 -6.62
C ILE A 128 -16.75 2.05 -8.01
N GLN A 129 -15.74 1.92 -8.88
CA GLN A 129 -15.78 2.47 -10.23
C GLN A 129 -16.95 1.93 -11.05
N LYS A 130 -17.25 0.63 -10.93
CA LYS A 130 -18.41 0.01 -11.60
C LYS A 130 -19.74 0.58 -11.09
N ARG A 131 -19.87 0.79 -9.78
CA ARG A 131 -21.09 1.36 -9.17
C ARG A 131 -21.32 2.83 -9.52
N THR A 132 -20.26 3.60 -9.79
CA THR A 132 -20.39 5.01 -10.19
C THR A 132 -20.61 5.18 -11.69
N ALA A 133 -20.42 4.13 -12.49
CA ALA A 133 -20.61 4.13 -13.94
C ALA A 133 -21.99 3.60 -14.38
N SER A 134 -22.75 3.01 -13.46
CA SER A 134 -24.15 2.60 -13.59
C SER A 134 -25.09 3.72 -13.16
#